data_AF-A0A015Z0F1-F1
#
_entry.id   AF-A0A015Z0F1-F1
#
_cell.length_a   1.000
_cell.length_b   1.000
_cell.length_c   1.000
_cell.angle_alpha   90.00
_cell.angle_beta   90.00
_cell.angle_gamma   90.00
#
_symmetry.space_group_name_H-M   'P 1'
#
loop_
_entity.id
_entity.type
_entity.pdbx_description
1 polymer ?
#
loop_
_entity_poly.entity_id
_entity_poly.type
_entity_poly.pdbx_seq_one_letter_code
_entity_poly.pdbx_strand_id
1 'polypeptide(L)'
;MALTIQTEKGIFDLPRDFSVEIENTSPIYTDKGSQTIASTLPATGHNLSMVDYIHRPDIRNAPKRDAAAVVTDGVYRRTGKLNITSVSTESGIVCNIGFDESLMYEAWKNVSLKELPGLPVIKYPEGVAALARHLEEVMRYQTPADYHVFRIQVASETLEETEYPEFINPIGSDGKTYALLKEARTERVVISGQAVDVKVPAGYGISPFLKVSRILEMIFSAYGFTLVENPFATDYQLSKMVVLNNVADTIVTGEIDYRNLMPDCTVNEFLDALFCRTGAKVYVNAGRKAVIRLLKDSIGATASADWTPLKASEPEINYTPAKQLKLSAGTSFKEAEPAADSFEKFLKPYGGIITEFTGDRDVPDELYITYQPSTGRYYKRDIVNKKKKWISSDFFPWDKGTPGVEYLEITGKDECVPMAFKTGLLTPGYLAGAVNINTTLRGAAKE
;
A
#
# COMPACT_ATOMS: atom_id res chain seq x y z
N MET A 1 35.15 20.98 -16.04
CA MET A 1 34.45 20.63 -17.30
C MET A 1 33.26 21.55 -17.42
N ALA A 2 32.78 21.84 -18.62
CA ALA A 2 31.55 22.63 -18.78
C ALA A 2 30.32 21.72 -18.65
N LEU A 3 29.20 22.30 -18.23
CA LEU A 3 27.90 21.64 -18.20
C LEU A 3 27.56 21.04 -19.58
N THR A 4 27.06 19.82 -19.59
CA THR A 4 26.60 19.12 -20.80
C THR A 4 25.20 18.55 -20.58
N ILE A 5 24.33 18.71 -21.58
CA ILE A 5 23.01 18.09 -21.64
C ILE A 5 23.01 17.17 -22.86
N GLN A 6 22.95 15.88 -22.62
CA GLN A 6 23.00 14.84 -23.65
C GLN A 6 21.65 14.14 -23.78
N THR A 7 21.21 13.89 -25.01
CA THR A 7 20.04 13.06 -25.34
C THR A 7 20.45 11.91 -26.25
N GLU A 8 19.50 11.04 -26.61
CA GLU A 8 19.69 9.98 -27.62
C GLU A 8 20.22 10.51 -28.97
N LYS A 9 19.91 11.77 -29.31
CA LYS A 9 20.26 12.38 -30.60
C LYS A 9 21.60 13.14 -30.59
N GLY A 10 22.18 13.36 -29.41
CA GLY A 10 23.42 14.10 -29.28
C GLY A 10 23.47 15.02 -28.07
N ILE A 11 24.50 15.85 -28.04
CA ILE A 11 24.76 16.83 -26.97
C ILE A 11 24.33 18.21 -27.45
N PHE A 12 23.59 18.94 -26.63
CA PHE A 12 23.20 20.33 -26.89
C PHE A 12 24.42 21.26 -26.90
N ASP A 13 24.45 22.19 -27.86
CA ASP A 13 25.36 23.31 -27.87
C ASP A 13 24.96 24.28 -26.77
N LEU A 14 25.82 24.45 -25.77
CA LEU A 14 25.59 25.34 -24.63
C LEU A 14 26.68 26.44 -24.59
N PRO A 15 26.33 27.69 -24.26
CA PRO A 15 27.30 28.74 -23.96
C PRO A 15 28.26 28.33 -22.83
N ARG A 16 29.47 28.92 -22.78
CA ARG A 16 30.49 28.58 -21.77
C ARG A 16 30.06 28.90 -20.34
N ASP A 17 29.24 29.92 -20.17
CA ASP A 17 28.70 30.45 -18.92
C ASP A 17 27.27 29.93 -18.64
N PHE A 18 26.79 28.98 -19.42
CA PHE A 18 25.47 28.40 -19.23
C PHE A 18 25.40 27.63 -17.91
N SER A 19 24.39 27.94 -17.11
CA SER A 19 24.11 27.27 -15.85
C SER A 19 22.66 26.81 -15.82
N VAL A 20 22.41 25.75 -15.06
CA VAL A 20 21.09 25.20 -14.83
C VAL A 20 20.90 25.07 -13.33
N GLU A 21 19.81 25.63 -12.81
CA GLU A 21 19.44 25.47 -11.42
C GLU A 21 18.64 24.19 -11.23
N ILE A 22 19.00 23.43 -10.20
CA ILE A 22 18.38 22.14 -9.87
C ILE A 22 17.66 22.29 -8.54
N GLU A 23 16.35 22.07 -8.57
CA GLU A 23 15.52 21.95 -7.38
C GLU A 23 15.54 20.48 -6.93
N ASN A 24 16.27 20.21 -5.85
CA ASN A 24 16.21 18.91 -5.20
C ASN A 24 15.05 18.89 -4.21
N THR A 25 14.19 17.90 -4.34
CA THR A 25 13.02 17.74 -3.48
C THR A 25 13.19 16.56 -2.55
N SER A 26 12.57 16.63 -1.37
CA SER A 26 12.51 15.50 -0.45
C SER A 26 11.18 14.77 -0.61
N PRO A 27 11.17 13.45 -0.84
CA PRO A 27 9.96 12.63 -0.87
C PRO A 27 9.10 12.71 0.40
N ILE A 28 9.67 13.18 1.51
CA ILE A 28 8.96 13.39 2.78
C ILE A 28 7.99 14.58 2.67
N TYR A 29 8.41 15.66 2.01
CA TYR A 29 7.70 16.94 2.03
C TYR A 29 6.92 17.22 0.75
N THR A 30 7.23 16.50 -0.33
CA THR A 30 6.59 16.72 -1.63
C THR A 30 6.57 15.43 -2.44
N ASP A 31 5.49 15.25 -3.19
CA ASP A 31 5.34 14.16 -4.16
C ASP A 31 5.84 14.56 -5.56
N LYS A 32 6.39 15.78 -5.69
CA LYS A 32 7.14 16.20 -6.87
C LYS A 32 8.57 15.72 -6.74
N GLY A 33 9.05 14.96 -7.72
CA GLY A 33 10.46 14.60 -7.79
C GLY A 33 11.33 15.79 -8.18
N SER A 34 12.64 15.62 -8.00
CA SER A 34 13.62 16.66 -8.31
C SER A 34 13.58 17.04 -9.80
N GLN A 35 13.77 18.32 -10.11
CA GLN A 35 13.77 18.81 -11.48
C GLN A 35 14.68 20.01 -11.65
N THR A 36 15.04 20.33 -12.90
CA THR A 36 15.64 21.62 -13.21
C THR A 36 14.58 22.71 -13.23
N ILE A 37 14.96 23.93 -12.88
CA ILE A 37 14.17 25.11 -13.23
C ILE A 37 14.17 25.24 -14.77
N ALA A 38 13.07 25.77 -15.32
CA ALA A 38 12.95 25.98 -16.75
C ALA A 38 14.13 26.81 -17.26
N SER A 39 14.85 26.26 -18.24
CA SER A 39 16.05 26.85 -18.82
C SER A 39 15.87 26.99 -20.32
N THR A 40 16.49 28.01 -20.91
CA THR A 40 16.38 28.29 -22.34
C THR A 40 17.66 27.90 -23.05
N LEU A 41 17.62 26.82 -23.83
CA LEU A 41 18.74 26.40 -24.68
C LEU A 41 18.80 27.28 -25.93
N PRO A 42 19.99 27.59 -26.47
CA PRO A 42 20.11 28.42 -27.65
C PRO A 42 19.56 27.70 -28.89
N ALA A 43 18.90 28.45 -29.78
CA ALA A 43 18.35 27.94 -31.04
C ALA A 43 19.43 27.79 -32.14
N THR A 44 20.55 27.11 -31.83
CA THR A 44 21.56 26.78 -32.86
C THR A 44 20.97 25.81 -33.89
N GLY A 45 21.48 25.81 -35.12
CA GLY A 45 21.02 24.87 -36.15
C GLY A 45 21.12 23.41 -35.71
N HIS A 46 22.14 23.08 -34.92
CA HIS A 46 22.34 21.77 -34.30
C HIS A 46 21.30 21.48 -33.22
N ASN A 47 21.07 22.41 -32.28
CA ASN A 47 20.05 22.25 -31.22
C ASN A 47 18.63 22.10 -31.79
N LEU A 48 18.29 22.91 -32.79
CA LEU A 48 17.02 22.81 -33.49
C LEU A 48 16.87 21.47 -34.22
N SER A 49 17.95 20.89 -34.74
CA SER A 49 17.93 19.55 -35.34
C SER A 49 17.65 18.44 -34.33
N MET A 50 18.20 18.54 -33.12
CA MET A 50 17.96 17.56 -32.05
C MET A 50 16.49 17.55 -31.60
N VAL A 51 15.81 18.68 -31.69
CA VAL A 51 14.37 18.78 -31.40
C VAL A 51 13.49 18.64 -32.65
N ASP A 52 13.99 18.03 -33.74
CA ASP A 52 13.26 17.78 -35.00
C ASP A 52 12.69 19.05 -35.65
N TYR A 53 13.34 20.20 -35.44
CA TYR A 53 12.91 21.49 -35.97
C TYR A 53 11.44 21.85 -35.63
N ILE A 54 10.92 21.40 -34.48
CA ILE A 54 9.52 21.61 -34.03
C ILE A 54 9.03 23.07 -33.95
N HIS A 55 9.91 24.06 -34.09
CA HIS A 55 9.52 25.46 -34.22
C HIS A 55 8.88 25.79 -35.56
N ARG A 56 9.06 24.95 -36.58
CA ARG A 56 8.54 25.24 -37.91
C ARG A 56 7.04 24.96 -37.97
N PRO A 57 6.23 25.87 -38.56
CA PRO A 57 4.79 25.72 -38.58
C PRO A 57 4.29 24.58 -39.47
N ASP A 58 5.12 24.05 -40.39
CA ASP A 58 4.82 22.91 -41.25
C ASP A 58 5.04 21.54 -40.58
N ILE A 59 5.64 21.51 -39.38
CA ILE A 59 5.80 20.29 -38.58
C ILE A 59 4.47 19.92 -37.93
N ARG A 60 3.98 18.70 -38.21
CA ARG A 60 2.76 18.16 -37.58
C ARG A 60 3.01 17.47 -36.24
N ASN A 61 4.26 17.10 -35.97
CA ASN A 61 4.63 16.31 -34.79
C ASN A 61 4.80 17.21 -33.57
N ALA A 62 4.19 16.82 -32.45
CA ALA A 62 4.48 17.43 -31.17
C ALA A 62 5.92 17.05 -30.71
N PRO A 63 6.56 17.87 -29.86
CA PRO A 63 7.81 17.47 -29.20
C PRO A 63 7.68 16.07 -28.60
N LYS A 64 8.72 15.23 -28.78
CA LYS A 64 8.80 13.91 -28.15
C LYS A 64 8.66 14.13 -26.64
N ARG A 65 7.53 13.71 -26.08
CA ARG A 65 7.35 13.64 -24.63
C ARG A 65 8.37 12.65 -24.09
N ASP A 66 8.96 12.97 -22.95
CA ASP A 66 9.79 12.05 -22.19
C ASP A 66 11.10 11.62 -22.87
N ALA A 67 11.74 12.53 -23.62
CA ALA A 67 13.05 12.24 -24.20
C ALA A 67 14.10 12.06 -23.08
N ALA A 68 14.79 10.90 -23.05
CA ALA A 68 15.83 10.65 -22.07
C ALA A 68 16.97 11.66 -22.21
N ALA A 69 17.37 12.27 -21.09
CA ALA A 69 18.45 13.24 -21.02
C ALA A 69 19.41 12.93 -19.87
N VAL A 70 20.68 13.26 -20.06
CA VAL A 70 21.75 13.16 -19.07
C VAL A 70 22.34 14.54 -18.87
N VAL A 71 22.27 15.05 -17.65
CA VAL A 71 22.91 16.31 -17.24
C VAL A 71 24.21 15.97 -16.55
N THR A 72 25.33 16.49 -17.05
CA THR A 72 26.67 16.26 -16.48
C THR A 72 27.42 17.57 -16.31
N ASP A 73 27.95 17.81 -15.11
CA ASP A 73 28.87 18.91 -14.81
C ASP A 73 29.97 18.43 -13.85
N GLY A 74 31.18 18.23 -14.39
CA GLY A 74 32.31 17.69 -13.63
C GLY A 74 32.01 16.29 -13.08
N VAL A 75 31.92 16.18 -11.75
CA VAL A 75 31.58 14.92 -11.04
C VAL A 75 30.07 14.71 -10.91
N TYR A 76 29.28 15.75 -11.15
CA TYR A 76 27.83 15.67 -11.11
C TYR A 76 27.30 15.01 -12.38
N ARG A 77 26.49 13.96 -12.23
CA ARG A 77 25.80 13.29 -13.35
C ARG A 77 24.43 12.82 -12.89
N ARG A 78 23.37 13.24 -13.56
CA ARG A 78 22.00 12.72 -13.35
C ARG A 78 21.30 12.42 -14.66
N THR A 79 20.46 11.40 -14.61
CA THR A 79 19.55 11.00 -15.68
C THR A 79 18.16 11.55 -15.42
N GLY A 80 17.45 11.91 -16.49
CA GLY A 80 16.09 12.44 -16.40
C GLY A 80 15.35 12.40 -17.72
N LYS A 81 14.14 12.97 -17.74
CA LYS A 81 13.34 13.22 -18.94
C LYS A 81 13.38 14.71 -19.26
N LEU A 82 13.78 15.03 -20.48
CA LEU A 82 13.66 16.36 -21.05
C LEU A 82 12.22 16.61 -21.47
N ASN A 83 11.65 17.70 -20.97
CA ASN A 83 10.36 18.20 -21.38
C ASN A 83 10.53 19.59 -21.99
N ILE A 84 10.06 19.73 -23.24
CA ILE A 84 10.18 20.97 -24.01
C ILE A 84 8.84 21.69 -23.96
N THR A 85 8.85 22.91 -23.40
CA THR A 85 7.64 23.72 -23.21
C THR A 85 7.36 24.59 -24.43
N SER A 86 8.40 25.17 -25.03
CA SER A 86 8.27 26.00 -26.24
C SER A 86 9.57 26.04 -27.03
N VAL A 87 9.47 26.32 -28.32
CA VAL A 87 10.63 26.53 -29.19
C VAL A 87 10.39 27.71 -30.12
N SER A 88 11.39 28.57 -30.26
CA SER A 88 11.45 29.67 -31.20
C SER A 88 12.87 29.83 -31.72
N THR A 89 13.02 30.31 -32.96
CA THR A 89 14.32 30.73 -33.49
C THR A 89 14.85 31.98 -32.80
N GLU A 90 13.98 32.82 -32.24
CA GLU A 90 14.36 34.05 -31.53
C GLU A 90 14.56 33.82 -30.04
N SER A 91 13.62 33.13 -29.38
CA SER A 91 13.62 32.97 -27.93
C SER A 91 14.26 31.67 -27.44
N GLY A 92 14.77 30.81 -28.33
CA GLY A 92 15.41 29.55 -27.95
C GLY A 92 14.44 28.39 -27.72
N ILE A 93 14.98 27.31 -27.15
CA ILE A 93 14.24 26.10 -26.74
C ILE A 93 14.06 26.15 -25.22
N VAL A 94 12.84 26.40 -24.75
CA VAL A 94 12.53 26.40 -23.31
C VAL A 94 12.25 24.97 -22.87
N CYS A 95 13.01 24.47 -21.91
CA CYS A 95 12.86 23.11 -21.41
C CYS A 95 13.13 22.99 -19.90
N ASN A 96 12.60 21.94 -19.30
CA ASN A 96 12.99 21.46 -17.98
C ASN A 96 13.33 19.96 -18.03
N ILE A 97 14.13 19.50 -17.07
CA ILE A 97 14.52 18.08 -16.95
C ILE A 97 14.03 17.57 -15.61
N GLY A 98 13.08 16.63 -15.63
CA GLY A 98 12.66 15.89 -14.44
C GLY A 98 13.59 14.71 -14.18
N PHE A 99 14.12 14.58 -12.97
CA PHE A 99 15.07 13.53 -12.61
C PHE A 99 14.38 12.27 -12.06
N ASP A 100 15.17 11.22 -11.78
CA ASP A 100 14.74 9.82 -11.55
C ASP A 100 13.49 9.60 -10.66
N GLU A 101 13.29 10.41 -9.62
CA GLU A 101 12.12 10.34 -8.73
C GLU A 101 10.82 10.67 -9.48
N SER A 102 10.85 11.74 -10.29
CA SER A 102 9.71 12.17 -11.11
C SER A 102 9.32 11.10 -12.13
N LEU A 103 10.31 10.39 -12.68
CA LEU A 103 10.08 9.30 -13.64
C LEU A 103 9.31 8.14 -13.01
N MET A 104 9.65 7.81 -11.76
CA MET A 104 9.03 6.74 -11.01
C MET A 104 7.59 7.10 -10.63
N TYR A 105 7.37 8.30 -10.07
CA TYR A 105 6.02 8.77 -9.72
C TYR A 105 5.10 8.88 -10.94
N GLU A 106 5.63 9.30 -12.09
CA GLU A 106 4.90 9.29 -13.35
C GLU A 106 4.59 7.88 -13.85
N ALA A 107 5.57 6.97 -13.82
CA ALA A 107 5.40 5.60 -14.31
C ALA A 107 4.40 4.79 -13.47
N TRP A 108 4.28 5.09 -12.18
CA TRP A 108 3.36 4.41 -11.26
C TRP A 108 1.96 5.02 -11.23
N LYS A 109 1.80 6.19 -11.83
CA LYS A 109 0.52 6.88 -11.85
C LYS A 109 -0.50 6.05 -12.60
N ASN A 110 -1.53 5.60 -11.87
CA ASN A 110 -2.67 4.84 -12.37
C ASN A 110 -2.36 3.42 -12.86
N VAL A 111 -1.23 2.81 -12.48
CA VAL A 111 -0.97 1.40 -12.78
C VAL A 111 -1.61 0.53 -11.71
N SER A 112 -2.54 -0.35 -12.11
CA SER A 112 -3.15 -1.34 -11.23
C SER A 112 -2.13 -2.39 -10.79
N LEU A 113 -2.16 -2.77 -9.50
CA LEU A 113 -1.30 -3.84 -8.98
C LEU A 113 -1.56 -5.19 -9.65
N LYS A 114 -2.78 -5.44 -10.12
CA LYS A 114 -3.15 -6.67 -10.85
C LYS A 114 -2.59 -6.72 -12.27
N GLU A 115 -2.19 -5.57 -12.82
CA GLU A 115 -1.70 -5.43 -14.19
C GLU A 115 -0.19 -5.19 -14.25
N LEU A 116 0.51 -5.35 -13.11
CA LEU A 116 1.97 -5.23 -13.08
C LEU A 116 2.62 -6.20 -14.07
N PRO A 117 3.61 -5.76 -14.86
CA PRO A 117 4.29 -6.64 -15.78
C PRO A 117 5.13 -7.67 -15.02
N GLY A 118 5.10 -8.92 -15.48
CA GLY A 118 5.93 -10.00 -14.92
C GLY A 118 5.39 -10.66 -13.66
N LEU A 119 4.10 -10.47 -13.33
CA LEU A 119 3.47 -11.19 -12.22
C LEU A 119 3.55 -12.72 -12.41
N PRO A 120 3.98 -13.48 -11.39
CA PRO A 120 4.22 -14.90 -11.54
C PRO A 120 2.93 -15.72 -11.51
N VAL A 121 2.97 -16.86 -12.21
CA VAL A 121 1.99 -17.94 -12.11
C VAL A 121 2.72 -19.20 -11.70
N ILE A 122 2.47 -19.66 -10.47
CA ILE A 122 3.13 -20.86 -9.92
C ILE A 122 2.25 -22.07 -10.22
N LYS A 123 2.73 -22.98 -11.06
CA LYS A 123 2.00 -24.19 -11.44
C LYS A 123 2.44 -25.38 -10.58
N TYR A 124 1.47 -26.18 -10.13
CA TYR A 124 1.72 -27.44 -9.42
C TYR A 124 1.29 -28.61 -10.33
N PRO A 125 2.23 -29.27 -11.02
CA PRO A 125 1.91 -30.37 -11.94
C PRO A 125 1.17 -31.54 -11.28
N GLU A 126 1.37 -31.73 -9.97
CA GLU A 126 0.69 -32.73 -9.14
C GLU A 126 -0.77 -32.35 -8.82
N GLY A 127 -1.22 -31.16 -9.22
CA GLY A 127 -2.59 -30.68 -9.10
C GLY A 127 -2.94 -30.05 -7.74
N VAL A 128 -4.23 -29.79 -7.57
CA VAL A 128 -4.80 -29.02 -6.44
C VAL A 128 -4.45 -29.62 -5.08
N ALA A 129 -4.44 -30.95 -4.95
CA ALA A 129 -4.17 -31.62 -3.68
C ALA A 129 -2.74 -31.36 -3.18
N ALA A 130 -1.74 -31.35 -4.08
CA ALA A 130 -0.35 -31.05 -3.73
C ALA A 130 -0.18 -29.57 -3.38
N LEU A 131 -0.80 -28.67 -4.16
CA LEU A 131 -0.82 -27.24 -3.87
C LEU A 131 -1.47 -26.94 -2.51
N ALA A 132 -2.62 -27.55 -2.20
CA ALA A 132 -3.28 -27.36 -0.92
C ALA A 132 -2.46 -27.91 0.27
N ARG A 133 -1.69 -28.99 0.06
CA ARG A 133 -0.74 -29.49 1.06
C ARG A 133 0.39 -28.48 1.31
N HIS A 134 0.99 -27.93 0.26
CA HIS A 134 1.99 -26.87 0.37
C HIS A 134 1.46 -25.66 1.15
N LEU A 135 0.24 -25.20 0.85
CA LEU A 135 -0.35 -24.07 1.58
C LEU A 135 -0.61 -24.38 3.07
N GLU A 136 -0.94 -25.61 3.41
CA GLU A 136 -1.07 -26.04 4.81
C GLU A 136 0.30 -26.08 5.53
N GLU A 137 1.36 -26.51 4.85
CA GLU A 137 2.73 -26.46 5.39
C GLU A 137 3.19 -25.01 5.60
N VAL A 138 2.85 -24.10 4.68
CA VAL A 138 3.09 -22.65 4.82
C VAL A 138 2.29 -22.07 6.00
N MET A 139 1.02 -22.43 6.15
CA MET A 139 0.18 -22.04 7.31
C MET A 139 0.82 -22.47 8.64
N ARG A 140 1.48 -23.63 8.65
CA ARG A 140 2.16 -24.21 9.83
C ARG A 140 3.60 -23.73 10.00
N TYR A 141 4.07 -22.80 9.18
CA TYR A 141 5.46 -22.32 9.17
C TYR A 141 6.51 -23.42 8.93
N GLN A 142 6.13 -24.51 8.27
CA GLN A 142 7.03 -25.62 7.93
C GLN A 142 7.80 -25.34 6.63
N THR A 143 7.17 -24.58 5.73
CA THR A 143 7.75 -24.20 4.43
C THR A 143 7.76 -22.69 4.29
N PRO A 144 8.91 -22.05 3.98
CA PRO A 144 8.95 -20.62 3.71
C PRO A 144 8.27 -20.29 2.38
N ALA A 145 7.53 -19.19 2.36
CA ALA A 145 6.90 -18.63 1.17
C ALA A 145 6.92 -17.10 1.21
N ASP A 146 6.67 -16.47 0.07
CA ASP A 146 6.49 -15.02 -0.09
C ASP A 146 5.04 -14.57 0.23
N TYR A 147 4.25 -15.47 0.80
CA TYR A 147 2.89 -15.25 1.31
C TYR A 147 2.69 -15.93 2.67
N HIS A 148 1.63 -15.56 3.37
CA HIS A 148 1.11 -16.30 4.53
C HIS A 148 -0.26 -16.89 4.23
N VAL A 149 -0.61 -17.93 4.98
CA VAL A 149 -1.91 -18.59 4.90
C VAL A 149 -2.47 -18.59 6.31
N PHE A 150 -3.63 -17.97 6.49
CA PHE A 150 -4.39 -17.99 7.73
C PHE A 150 -5.86 -17.73 7.43
N ARG A 151 -6.73 -18.09 8.36
CA ARG A 151 -8.17 -17.92 8.22
C ARG A 151 -8.58 -16.46 8.28
N ILE A 152 -9.47 -16.03 7.40
CA ILE A 152 -10.22 -14.77 7.52
C ILE A 152 -11.71 -15.04 7.33
N GLN A 153 -12.55 -14.20 7.90
CA GLN A 153 -13.98 -14.19 7.66
C GLN A 153 -14.31 -13.15 6.59
N VAL A 154 -15.02 -13.57 5.54
CA VAL A 154 -15.37 -12.70 4.40
C VAL A 154 -16.85 -12.32 4.35
N ALA A 155 -17.72 -13.10 4.98
CA ALA A 155 -19.13 -12.76 5.15
C ALA A 155 -19.70 -13.39 6.41
N SER A 156 -20.85 -12.88 6.84
CA SER A 156 -21.68 -13.50 7.88
C SER A 156 -23.12 -13.08 7.71
N GLU A 157 -24.00 -14.03 7.38
CA GLU A 157 -25.43 -13.80 7.38
C GLU A 157 -26.09 -14.45 8.61
N THR A 158 -27.21 -13.90 9.08
CA THR A 158 -27.95 -14.45 10.20
C THR A 158 -29.39 -14.70 9.79
N LEU A 159 -29.84 -15.95 9.88
CA LEU A 159 -31.22 -16.35 9.65
C LEU A 159 -31.77 -17.02 10.91
N GLU A 160 -32.93 -16.54 11.40
CA GLU A 160 -33.65 -17.14 12.54
C GLU A 160 -32.72 -17.49 13.71
N GLU A 161 -31.84 -16.54 14.08
CA GLU A 161 -30.84 -16.65 15.16
C GLU A 161 -29.60 -17.54 14.88
N THR A 162 -29.51 -18.16 13.70
CA THR A 162 -28.33 -18.94 13.28
C THR A 162 -27.38 -18.08 12.42
N GLU A 163 -26.11 -17.99 12.82
CA GLU A 163 -25.05 -17.32 12.04
C GLU A 163 -24.45 -18.28 11.01
N TYR A 164 -24.36 -17.84 9.75
CA TYR A 164 -23.74 -18.54 8.63
C TYR A 164 -22.50 -17.77 8.19
N PRO A 165 -21.34 -18.03 8.81
CA PRO A 165 -20.12 -17.33 8.47
C PRO A 165 -19.40 -17.99 7.28
N GLU A 166 -18.89 -17.17 6.38
CA GLU A 166 -18.06 -17.61 5.25
C GLU A 166 -16.59 -17.28 5.51
N PHE A 167 -15.71 -18.24 5.19
CA PHE A 167 -14.28 -18.12 5.47
C PHE A 167 -13.43 -18.36 4.23
N ILE A 168 -12.35 -17.60 4.15
CA ILE A 168 -11.17 -17.96 3.36
C ILE A 168 -10.17 -18.62 4.31
N ASN A 169 -9.51 -19.65 3.82
CA ASN A 169 -8.72 -20.63 4.55
C ASN A 169 -9.48 -21.19 5.75
N PRO A 170 -10.65 -21.83 5.57
CA PRO A 170 -11.36 -22.48 6.66
C PRO A 170 -10.49 -23.54 7.33
N ILE A 171 -10.48 -23.54 8.66
CA ILE A 171 -9.65 -24.43 9.47
C ILE A 171 -10.55 -25.38 10.25
N GLY A 172 -10.29 -26.69 10.10
CA GLY A 172 -10.82 -27.75 10.96
C GLY A 172 -9.81 -28.17 12.02
N SER A 173 -10.30 -28.90 13.03
CA SER A 173 -9.46 -29.57 14.03
C SER A 173 -9.90 -31.03 14.15
N ASP A 174 -8.93 -31.95 14.14
CA ASP A 174 -9.14 -33.37 14.46
C ASP A 174 -8.89 -33.68 15.94
N GLY A 175 -8.73 -32.64 16.77
CA GLY A 175 -8.40 -32.75 18.19
C GLY A 175 -6.89 -32.82 18.49
N LYS A 176 -6.02 -32.93 17.47
CA LYS A 176 -4.55 -32.93 17.63
C LYS A 176 -3.88 -31.80 16.86
N THR A 177 -4.37 -31.47 15.68
CA THR A 177 -3.79 -30.44 14.82
C THR A 177 -4.86 -29.62 14.10
N TYR A 178 -4.55 -28.37 13.81
CA TYR A 178 -5.34 -27.52 12.92
C TYR A 178 -4.94 -27.79 11.47
N ALA A 179 -5.92 -27.99 10.60
CA ALA A 179 -5.71 -28.29 9.18
C ALA A 179 -6.68 -27.49 8.31
N LEU A 180 -6.27 -27.19 7.07
CA LEU A 180 -7.14 -26.51 6.11
C LEU A 180 -8.25 -27.47 5.66
N LEU A 181 -9.48 -26.99 5.56
CA LEU A 181 -10.58 -27.73 4.91
C LEU A 181 -10.39 -27.67 3.39
N LYS A 182 -9.48 -28.50 2.88
CA LYS A 182 -9.03 -28.48 1.48
C LYS A 182 -9.72 -29.49 0.56
N GLU A 183 -10.40 -30.49 1.13
CA GLU A 183 -11.12 -31.50 0.35
C GLU A 183 -12.45 -30.95 -0.18
N ALA A 184 -12.97 -31.61 -1.23
CA ALA A 184 -14.31 -31.34 -1.73
C ALA A 184 -15.35 -31.61 -0.64
N ARG A 185 -16.27 -30.68 -0.45
CA ARG A 185 -17.23 -30.72 0.66
C ARG A 185 -18.56 -30.07 0.27
N THR A 186 -19.53 -30.21 1.15
CA THR A 186 -20.78 -29.45 1.09
C THR A 186 -20.70 -28.32 2.10
N GLU A 187 -20.89 -27.10 1.64
CA GLU A 187 -20.99 -25.91 2.49
C GLU A 187 -22.43 -25.42 2.51
N ARG A 188 -22.89 -25.01 3.69
CA ARG A 188 -24.21 -24.42 3.84
C ARG A 188 -24.06 -22.91 3.83
N VAL A 189 -24.53 -22.29 2.76
CA VAL A 189 -24.41 -20.85 2.50
C VAL A 189 -25.79 -20.21 2.41
N VAL A 190 -25.87 -18.91 2.69
CA VAL A 190 -27.12 -18.17 2.51
C VAL A 190 -27.14 -17.57 1.12
N ILE A 191 -28.17 -17.92 0.34
CA ILE A 191 -28.41 -17.38 -0.99
C ILE A 191 -29.83 -16.83 -1.00
N SER A 192 -29.97 -15.54 -1.30
CA SER A 192 -31.28 -14.86 -1.38
C SER A 192 -32.16 -15.09 -0.13
N GLY A 193 -31.55 -15.07 1.05
CA GLY A 193 -32.24 -15.24 2.34
C GLY A 193 -32.60 -16.68 2.70
N GLN A 194 -32.12 -17.68 1.96
CA GLN A 194 -32.33 -19.10 2.26
C GLN A 194 -31.00 -19.82 2.46
N ALA A 195 -30.93 -20.68 3.49
CA ALA A 195 -29.77 -21.54 3.71
C ALA A 195 -29.82 -22.73 2.73
N VAL A 196 -28.85 -22.81 1.83
CA VAL A 196 -28.74 -23.82 0.76
C VAL A 196 -27.44 -24.58 0.90
N ASP A 197 -27.49 -25.89 0.66
CA ASP A 197 -26.32 -26.75 0.61
C ASP A 197 -25.66 -26.71 -0.78
N VAL A 198 -24.42 -26.23 -0.85
CA VAL A 198 -23.65 -26.06 -2.08
C VAL A 198 -22.45 -27.00 -2.05
N LYS A 199 -22.25 -27.76 -3.14
CA LYS A 199 -21.06 -28.61 -3.31
C LYS A 199 -19.91 -27.78 -3.84
N VAL A 200 -18.81 -27.75 -3.10
CA VAL A 200 -17.60 -27.02 -3.48
C VAL A 200 -16.45 -28.00 -3.78
N PRO A 201 -15.63 -27.71 -4.81
CA PRO A 201 -14.53 -28.60 -5.19
C PRO A 201 -13.38 -28.58 -4.18
N ALA A 202 -12.45 -29.52 -4.33
CA ALA A 202 -11.20 -29.48 -3.59
C ALA A 202 -10.45 -28.16 -3.88
N GLY A 203 -9.82 -27.60 -2.85
CA GLY A 203 -9.14 -26.31 -2.89
C GLY A 203 -10.04 -25.08 -2.81
N TYR A 204 -11.38 -25.24 -2.84
CA TYR A 204 -12.29 -24.12 -2.66
C TYR A 204 -12.26 -23.56 -1.23
N GLY A 205 -12.27 -22.24 -1.15
CA GLY A 205 -12.09 -21.46 0.06
C GLY A 205 -10.63 -21.29 0.47
N ILE A 206 -9.64 -21.74 -0.32
CA ILE A 206 -8.22 -21.64 0.05
C ILE A 206 -7.54 -20.55 -0.79
N SER A 207 -6.86 -19.62 -0.13
CA SER A 207 -6.12 -18.53 -0.78
C SER A 207 -4.91 -18.04 0.03
N PRO A 208 -3.72 -17.92 -0.56
CA PRO A 208 -2.58 -17.29 0.08
C PRO A 208 -2.69 -15.75 0.11
N PHE A 209 -2.07 -15.11 1.10
CA PHE A 209 -1.98 -13.66 1.24
C PHE A 209 -0.54 -13.18 1.03
N LEU A 210 -0.32 -12.42 -0.03
CA LEU A 210 1.02 -11.95 -0.42
C LEU A 210 1.63 -11.03 0.65
N LYS A 211 2.91 -11.23 0.95
CA LYS A 211 3.66 -10.33 1.83
C LYS A 211 3.82 -8.96 1.18
N VAL A 212 3.72 -7.92 2.00
CA VAL A 212 3.96 -6.53 1.56
C VAL A 212 5.36 -6.37 0.99
N SER A 213 6.38 -6.97 1.60
CA SER A 213 7.75 -6.98 1.06
C SER A 213 7.83 -7.51 -0.37
N ARG A 214 7.10 -8.60 -0.63
CA ARG A 214 7.09 -9.23 -1.95
C ARG A 214 6.41 -8.35 -3.00
N ILE A 215 5.28 -7.74 -2.65
CA ILE A 215 4.58 -6.79 -3.53
C ILE A 215 5.51 -5.62 -3.88
N LEU A 216 6.20 -5.05 -2.89
CA LEU A 216 7.17 -3.98 -3.09
C LEU A 216 8.28 -4.41 -4.06
N GLU A 217 8.92 -5.55 -3.84
CA GLU A 217 9.93 -6.10 -4.76
C GLU A 217 9.42 -6.21 -6.20
N MET A 218 8.19 -6.72 -6.39
CA MET A 218 7.58 -6.84 -7.70
C MET A 218 7.32 -5.47 -8.34
N ILE A 219 6.80 -4.49 -7.58
CA ILE A 219 6.64 -3.10 -8.05
C ILE A 219 7.97 -2.55 -8.57
N PHE A 220 9.05 -2.65 -7.78
CA PHE A 220 10.34 -2.08 -8.20
C PHE A 220 10.97 -2.84 -9.38
N SER A 221 10.95 -4.16 -9.34
CA SER A 221 11.53 -5.00 -10.40
C SER A 221 10.81 -4.84 -11.74
N ALA A 222 9.49 -4.62 -11.74
CA ALA A 222 8.69 -4.32 -12.93
C ALA A 222 9.20 -3.11 -13.72
N TYR A 223 9.84 -2.14 -13.04
CA TYR A 223 10.41 -0.93 -13.65
C TYR A 223 11.95 -0.93 -13.63
N GLY A 224 12.58 -2.08 -13.42
CA GLY A 224 14.03 -2.25 -13.47
C GLY A 224 14.77 -1.65 -12.28
N PHE A 225 14.10 -1.39 -11.15
CA PHE A 225 14.72 -0.98 -9.91
C PHE A 225 15.07 -2.19 -9.04
N THR A 226 16.24 -2.12 -8.40
CA THR A 226 16.63 -3.07 -7.35
C THR A 226 16.30 -2.48 -5.99
N LEU A 227 15.42 -3.13 -5.24
CA LEU A 227 15.08 -2.73 -3.88
C LEU A 227 16.20 -3.18 -2.92
N VAL A 228 16.92 -2.23 -2.33
CA VAL A 228 18.13 -2.47 -1.52
C VAL A 228 17.81 -2.47 -0.03
N GLU A 229 17.02 -1.51 0.42
CA GLU A 229 16.57 -1.40 1.82
C GLU A 229 15.04 -1.54 1.84
N ASN A 230 14.55 -2.51 2.62
CA ASN A 230 13.12 -2.78 2.74
C ASN A 230 12.76 -3.19 4.18
N PRO A 231 12.23 -2.27 5.01
CA PRO A 231 11.85 -2.59 6.39
C PRO A 231 10.72 -3.63 6.44
N PHE A 232 9.89 -3.74 5.40
CA PHE A 232 8.87 -4.79 5.28
C PHE A 232 9.44 -6.19 5.00
N ALA A 233 10.76 -6.32 4.82
CA ALA A 233 11.44 -7.61 4.72
C ALA A 233 12.30 -7.91 5.96
N THR A 234 12.80 -6.88 6.64
CA THR A 234 13.79 -7.03 7.71
C THR A 234 13.24 -6.79 9.12
N ASP A 235 12.25 -5.91 9.28
CA ASP A 235 11.66 -5.62 10.59
C ASP A 235 10.78 -6.77 11.08
N TYR A 236 10.86 -7.10 12.37
CA TYR A 236 10.19 -8.26 12.96
C TYR A 236 8.65 -8.19 12.87
N GLN A 237 8.06 -6.99 12.94
CA GLN A 237 6.61 -6.81 12.83
C GLN A 237 6.20 -6.59 11.38
N LEU A 238 6.89 -5.71 10.67
CA LEU A 238 6.52 -5.36 9.28
C LEU A 238 6.74 -6.52 8.30
N SER A 239 7.70 -7.41 8.56
CA SER A 239 7.94 -8.62 7.74
C SER A 239 6.78 -9.62 7.71
N LYS A 240 5.85 -9.51 8.66
CA LYS A 240 4.65 -10.34 8.75
C LYS A 240 3.43 -9.70 8.07
N MET A 241 3.55 -8.47 7.58
CA MET A 241 2.45 -7.79 6.91
C MET A 241 2.14 -8.46 5.58
N VAL A 242 0.85 -8.69 5.36
CA VAL A 242 0.30 -9.22 4.11
C VAL A 242 -0.85 -8.36 3.63
N VAL A 243 -1.19 -8.50 2.36
CA VAL A 243 -2.42 -7.95 1.79
C VAL A 243 -3.48 -9.05 1.74
N LEU A 244 -4.65 -8.75 2.29
CA LEU A 244 -5.79 -9.66 2.28
C LEU A 244 -6.48 -9.63 0.91
N ASN A 245 -6.99 -10.79 0.50
CA ASN A 245 -7.91 -10.94 -0.63
C ASN A 245 -9.09 -11.81 -0.20
N ASN A 246 -10.20 -11.72 -0.92
CA ASN A 246 -11.44 -12.45 -0.67
C ASN A 246 -11.75 -13.48 -1.78
N VAL A 247 -10.75 -13.88 -2.57
CA VAL A 247 -10.95 -14.83 -3.67
C VAL A 247 -11.00 -16.25 -3.12
N ALA A 248 -12.14 -16.92 -3.24
CA ALA A 248 -12.37 -18.25 -2.68
C ALA A 248 -11.77 -19.39 -3.51
N ASP A 249 -11.54 -19.19 -4.80
CA ASP A 249 -11.19 -20.26 -5.73
C ASP A 249 -9.82 -20.06 -6.39
N THR A 250 -8.88 -19.44 -5.68
CA THR A 250 -7.54 -19.11 -6.20
C THR A 250 -6.75 -20.34 -6.65
N ILE A 251 -6.89 -21.48 -5.97
CA ILE A 251 -6.06 -22.67 -6.21
C ILE A 251 -6.79 -23.82 -6.93
N VAL A 252 -8.06 -23.65 -7.28
CA VAL A 252 -8.91 -24.73 -7.83
C VAL A 252 -8.38 -25.24 -9.19
N THR A 253 -7.62 -24.41 -9.90
CA THR A 253 -6.96 -24.74 -11.16
C THR A 253 -5.63 -25.48 -10.99
N GLY A 254 -5.12 -25.64 -9.76
CA GLY A 254 -3.80 -26.23 -9.49
C GLY A 254 -2.62 -25.28 -9.72
N GLU A 255 -2.89 -23.98 -9.82
CA GLU A 255 -1.88 -22.93 -9.93
C GLU A 255 -2.20 -21.75 -8.99
N ILE A 256 -1.18 -20.97 -8.66
CA ILE A 256 -1.31 -19.69 -7.96
C ILE A 256 -0.99 -18.59 -8.96
N ASP A 257 -2.01 -17.87 -9.41
CA ASP A 257 -1.84 -16.65 -10.21
C ASP A 257 -1.82 -15.43 -9.30
N TYR A 258 -0.70 -14.71 -9.26
CA TYR A 258 -0.53 -13.57 -8.35
C TYR A 258 -1.49 -12.43 -8.65
N ARG A 259 -2.01 -12.33 -9.89
CA ARG A 259 -3.03 -11.34 -10.26
C ARG A 259 -4.30 -11.49 -9.41
N ASN A 260 -4.64 -12.72 -9.02
CA ASN A 260 -5.82 -13.01 -8.21
C ASN A 260 -5.60 -12.71 -6.72
N LEU A 261 -4.34 -12.55 -6.28
CA LEU A 261 -3.98 -12.27 -4.89
C LEU A 261 -3.76 -10.79 -4.62
N MET A 262 -3.54 -10.00 -5.68
CA MET A 262 -3.28 -8.57 -5.59
C MET A 262 -4.54 -7.79 -5.16
N PRO A 263 -4.38 -6.73 -4.34
CA PRO A 263 -5.48 -5.84 -4.02
C PRO A 263 -5.94 -5.08 -5.25
N ASP A 264 -7.19 -4.62 -5.22
CA ASP A 264 -7.78 -3.82 -6.30
C ASP A 264 -7.45 -2.33 -6.11
N CYS A 265 -6.18 -1.99 -6.27
CA CYS A 265 -5.72 -0.61 -6.20
C CYS A 265 -4.50 -0.35 -7.10
N THR A 266 -4.21 0.93 -7.29
CA THR A 266 -3.02 1.37 -8.02
C THR A 266 -1.76 1.31 -7.15
N VAL A 267 -0.58 1.31 -7.78
CA VAL A 267 0.71 1.37 -7.08
C VAL A 267 0.79 2.56 -6.11
N ASN A 268 0.36 3.75 -6.54
CA ASN A 268 0.39 4.95 -5.69
C ASN A 268 -0.51 4.80 -4.46
N GLU A 269 -1.75 4.32 -4.64
CA GLU A 269 -2.67 4.11 -3.52
C GLU A 269 -2.11 3.11 -2.51
N PHE A 270 -1.43 2.07 -3.00
CA PHE A 270 -0.76 1.10 -2.14
C PHE A 270 0.39 1.72 -1.34
N LEU A 271 1.27 2.49 -1.99
CA LEU A 271 2.37 3.18 -1.32
C LEU A 271 1.88 4.25 -0.34
N ASP A 272 0.82 4.98 -0.69
CA ASP A 272 0.17 5.96 0.18
C ASP A 272 -0.43 5.30 1.42
N ALA A 273 -1.08 4.14 1.29
CA ALA A 273 -1.57 3.37 2.43
C ALA A 273 -0.43 2.94 3.37
N LEU A 274 0.71 2.48 2.81
CA LEU A 274 1.89 2.15 3.60
C LEU A 274 2.46 3.39 4.31
N PHE A 275 2.51 4.53 3.64
CA PHE A 275 2.92 5.80 4.24
C PHE A 275 2.00 6.18 5.41
N CYS A 276 0.67 6.12 5.23
CA CYS A 276 -0.29 6.47 6.27
C CYS A 276 -0.15 5.59 7.52
N ARG A 277 0.07 4.28 7.35
CA ARG A 277 0.18 3.33 8.48
C ARG A 277 1.53 3.32 9.16
N THR A 278 2.62 3.47 8.41
CA THR A 278 3.97 3.18 8.91
C THR A 278 4.93 4.36 8.80
N GLY A 279 4.55 5.42 8.08
CA GLY A 279 5.46 6.50 7.70
C GLY A 279 6.53 6.06 6.70
N ALA A 280 6.33 4.95 5.97
CA ALA A 280 7.28 4.49 4.96
C ALA A 280 7.29 5.43 3.74
N LYS A 281 8.47 5.89 3.34
CA LYS A 281 8.68 6.63 2.08
C LYS A 281 9.72 5.92 1.23
N VAL A 282 9.52 6.02 -0.09
CA VAL A 282 10.39 5.46 -1.12
C VAL A 282 11.40 6.52 -1.55
N TYR A 283 12.65 6.12 -1.66
CA TYR A 283 13.76 6.90 -2.21
C TYR A 283 14.37 6.12 -3.36
N VAL A 284 14.63 6.80 -4.48
CA VAL A 284 15.29 6.20 -5.64
C VAL A 284 16.49 7.03 -6.09
N ASN A 285 17.40 6.38 -6.81
CA ASN A 285 18.56 7.05 -7.39
C ASN A 285 18.76 6.70 -8.87
N ALA A 286 19.65 7.46 -9.52
CA ALA A 286 20.05 7.27 -10.92
C ALA A 286 20.61 5.87 -11.23
N GLY A 287 21.11 5.15 -10.21
CA GLY A 287 21.60 3.78 -10.35
C GLY A 287 20.50 2.72 -10.38
N ARG A 288 19.22 3.12 -10.49
CA ARG A 288 18.04 2.25 -10.38
C ARG A 288 18.02 1.44 -9.07
N LYS A 289 18.47 2.05 -7.99
CA LYS A 289 18.31 1.49 -6.65
C LYS A 289 17.14 2.18 -5.98
N ALA A 290 16.31 1.38 -5.31
CA ALA A 290 15.24 1.85 -4.46
C ALA A 290 15.52 1.50 -3.00
N VAL A 291 15.14 2.40 -2.11
CA VAL A 291 15.30 2.29 -0.66
C VAL A 291 13.99 2.74 -0.03
N ILE A 292 13.46 1.94 0.88
CA ILE A 292 12.29 2.29 1.67
C ILE A 292 12.77 2.61 3.09
N ARG A 293 12.40 3.77 3.62
CA ARG A 293 12.74 4.15 5.00
C ARG A 293 11.50 4.68 5.72
N LEU A 294 11.42 4.38 7.01
CA LEU A 294 10.39 4.92 7.88
C LEU A 294 10.76 6.33 8.30
N LEU A 295 9.78 7.23 8.39
CA LEU A 295 9.98 8.60 8.88
C LEU A 295 10.68 8.64 10.24
N LYS A 296 10.33 7.73 11.15
CA LYS A 296 10.97 7.61 12.47
C LYS A 296 12.48 7.39 12.35
N ASP A 297 12.90 6.52 11.43
CA ASP A 297 14.31 6.18 11.24
C ASP A 297 15.05 7.35 10.60
N SER A 298 14.41 8.06 9.67
CA SER A 298 14.97 9.29 9.07
C SER A 298 15.13 10.42 10.09
N ILE A 299 14.16 10.63 10.98
CA ILE A 299 14.21 11.68 12.01
C ILE A 299 15.25 11.35 13.08
N GLY A 300 15.40 10.06 13.43
CA GLY A 300 16.37 9.59 14.41
C GLY A 300 17.79 9.38 13.85
N ALA A 301 17.98 9.52 12.52
CA ALA A 301 19.27 9.27 11.88
C ALA A 301 20.30 10.34 12.28
N THR A 302 21.55 9.91 12.41
CA THR A 302 22.70 10.82 12.56
C THR A 302 23.01 11.48 11.23
N ALA A 303 23.29 12.79 11.27
CA ALA A 303 23.67 13.54 10.09
C ALA A 303 24.98 12.97 9.50
N SER A 304 24.96 12.66 8.21
CA SER A 304 26.12 12.09 7.51
C SER A 304 27.13 13.13 7.04
N ALA A 305 26.70 14.39 6.89
CA ALA A 305 27.55 15.48 6.43
C ALA A 305 26.98 16.84 6.88
N ASP A 306 27.88 17.80 7.10
CA ASP A 306 27.54 19.21 7.32
C ASP A 306 27.65 19.98 6.01
N TRP A 307 26.50 20.43 5.49
CA TRP A 307 26.40 21.20 4.25
C TRP A 307 26.42 22.72 4.49
N THR A 308 26.53 23.18 5.74
CA THR A 308 26.57 24.61 6.10
C THR A 308 27.64 25.41 5.34
N PRO A 309 28.85 24.88 5.05
CA PRO A 309 29.86 25.62 4.29
C PRO A 309 29.53 25.82 2.81
N LEU A 310 28.57 25.06 2.27
CA LEU A 310 28.21 25.06 0.85
C LEU A 310 26.97 25.91 0.54
N LYS A 311 26.41 26.60 1.54
CA LYS A 311 25.21 27.43 1.35
C LYS A 311 25.54 28.68 0.53
N ALA A 312 24.72 28.96 -0.48
CA ALA A 312 24.82 30.21 -1.25
C ALA A 312 24.26 31.42 -0.48
N SER A 313 23.30 31.18 0.42
CA SER A 313 22.67 32.19 1.27
C SER A 313 22.22 31.57 2.59
N GLU A 314 21.86 32.41 3.56
CA GLU A 314 21.16 31.95 4.76
C GLU A 314 19.75 31.40 4.39
N PRO A 315 19.23 30.40 5.12
CA PRO A 315 17.90 29.87 4.87
C PRO A 315 16.82 30.89 5.21
N GLU A 316 15.83 31.03 4.33
CA GLU A 316 14.62 31.80 4.59
C GLU A 316 13.60 30.93 5.33
N ILE A 317 13.28 31.31 6.57
CA ILE A 317 12.33 30.57 7.41
C ILE A 317 10.93 31.16 7.22
N ASN A 318 10.09 30.43 6.50
CA ASN A 318 8.68 30.77 6.31
C ASN A 318 7.84 30.19 7.44
N TYR A 319 7.09 31.04 8.14
CA TYR A 319 6.16 30.61 9.18
C TYR A 319 4.77 30.47 8.60
N THR A 320 4.31 29.23 8.44
CA THR A 320 2.90 28.94 8.14
C THR A 320 2.10 28.84 9.44
N PRO A 321 0.78 29.14 9.42
CA PRO A 321 -0.09 28.84 10.55
C PRO A 321 0.08 27.38 10.99
N ALA A 322 0.07 27.15 12.30
CA ALA A 322 0.16 25.79 12.83
C ALA A 322 -1.06 24.98 12.35
N LYS A 323 -0.81 23.74 11.93
CA LYS A 323 -1.85 22.77 11.60
C LYS A 323 -1.79 21.58 12.53
N GLN A 324 -2.95 21.06 12.92
CA GLN A 324 -3.05 19.82 13.66
C GLN A 324 -3.07 18.65 12.69
N LEU A 325 -2.17 17.69 12.87
CA LEU A 325 -2.20 16.42 12.16
C LEU A 325 -3.41 15.59 12.61
N LYS A 326 -4.18 15.08 11.64
CA LYS A 326 -5.21 14.07 11.87
C LYS A 326 -4.96 12.87 10.98
N LEU A 327 -4.82 11.70 11.59
CA LEU A 327 -4.57 10.44 10.87
C LEU A 327 -5.79 9.54 10.98
N SER A 328 -6.24 9.00 9.86
CA SER A 328 -7.40 8.11 9.81
C SER A 328 -7.23 7.00 8.76
N ALA A 329 -8.06 5.97 8.86
CA ALA A 329 -8.18 4.89 7.89
C ALA A 329 -9.66 4.53 7.71
N GLY A 330 -9.98 3.72 6.70
CA GLY A 330 -11.33 3.22 6.48
C GLY A 330 -11.80 2.35 7.65
N THR A 331 -13.08 2.46 8.00
CA THR A 331 -13.73 1.63 9.03
C THR A 331 -15.07 1.08 8.54
N SER A 332 -15.19 0.83 7.24
CA SER A 332 -16.46 0.46 6.61
C SER A 332 -16.91 -0.96 6.96
N PHE A 333 -16.00 -1.83 7.39
CA PHE A 333 -16.35 -3.17 7.84
C PHE A 333 -17.17 -3.14 9.14
N LYS A 334 -18.14 -4.07 9.25
CA LYS A 334 -18.93 -4.26 10.45
C LYS A 334 -18.00 -4.46 11.66
N GLU A 335 -18.27 -3.74 12.75
CA GLU A 335 -17.48 -3.76 14.00
C GLU A 335 -16.08 -3.10 13.90
N ALA A 336 -15.74 -2.45 12.78
CA ALA A 336 -14.52 -1.65 12.65
C ALA A 336 -14.72 -0.19 13.10
N GLU A 337 -15.91 0.37 12.90
CA GLU A 337 -16.20 1.76 13.28
C GLU A 337 -16.02 2.00 14.80
N PRO A 338 -15.19 2.98 15.21
CA PRO A 338 -15.04 3.33 16.62
C PRO A 338 -16.29 4.07 17.12
N ALA A 339 -16.56 3.97 18.43
CA ALA A 339 -17.74 4.60 19.04
C ALA A 339 -17.66 6.13 19.19
N ALA A 340 -16.53 6.75 18.81
CA ALA A 340 -16.32 8.20 18.85
C ALA A 340 -15.24 8.63 17.85
N ASP A 341 -15.23 9.92 17.50
CA ASP A 341 -14.28 10.50 16.54
C ASP A 341 -12.85 10.66 17.08
N SER A 342 -12.58 10.32 18.34
CA SER A 342 -11.21 10.27 18.88
C SER A 342 -11.15 9.38 20.12
N PHE A 343 -9.95 8.89 20.42
CA PHE A 343 -9.74 8.07 21.61
C PHE A 343 -10.03 8.84 22.90
N GLU A 344 -9.61 10.10 22.99
CA GLU A 344 -9.86 10.96 24.15
C GLU A 344 -11.35 11.23 24.37
N LYS A 345 -12.10 11.48 23.29
CA LYS A 345 -13.57 11.63 23.36
C LYS A 345 -14.23 10.34 23.86
N PHE A 346 -13.77 9.19 23.37
CA PHE A 346 -14.27 7.89 23.78
C PHE A 346 -14.01 7.60 25.27
N LEU A 347 -12.84 7.97 25.79
CA LEU A 347 -12.47 7.70 27.18
C LEU A 347 -13.14 8.62 28.21
N LYS A 348 -13.52 9.83 27.82
CA LYS A 348 -14.06 10.86 28.73
C LYS A 348 -15.26 10.39 29.57
N PRO A 349 -16.27 9.67 29.02
CA PRO A 349 -17.38 9.13 29.80
C PRO A 349 -16.97 8.07 30.84
N TYR A 350 -15.79 7.46 30.68
CA TYR A 350 -15.29 6.36 31.52
C TYR A 350 -14.16 6.80 32.46
N GLY A 351 -13.99 8.12 32.67
CA GLY A 351 -12.99 8.67 33.57
C GLY A 351 -11.54 8.39 33.16
N GLY A 352 -11.29 7.99 31.90
CA GLY A 352 -9.95 7.66 31.41
C GLY A 352 -9.38 6.33 31.90
N ILE A 353 -10.19 5.46 32.51
CA ILE A 353 -9.69 4.24 33.14
C ILE A 353 -10.04 3.03 32.26
N ILE A 354 -8.98 2.30 31.90
CA ILE A 354 -9.01 1.11 31.04
C ILE A 354 -8.31 -0.02 31.79
N THR A 355 -8.93 -1.20 31.80
CA THR A 355 -8.29 -2.42 32.31
C THR A 355 -8.15 -3.44 31.19
N GLU A 356 -6.95 -4.00 31.02
CA GLU A 356 -6.74 -5.11 30.09
C GLU A 356 -7.28 -6.42 30.67
N PHE A 357 -7.84 -7.28 29.84
CA PHE A 357 -8.26 -8.62 30.25
C PHE A 357 -7.94 -9.68 29.20
N THR A 358 -7.78 -10.91 29.66
CA THR A 358 -7.45 -12.07 28.83
C THR A 358 -8.54 -13.16 28.81
N GLY A 359 -9.67 -12.95 29.49
CA GLY A 359 -10.81 -13.89 29.48
C GLY A 359 -12.15 -13.29 29.98
N ASP A 360 -13.26 -14.03 29.82
CA ASP A 360 -14.61 -13.49 29.99
C ASP A 360 -15.04 -13.14 31.43
N ARG A 361 -14.26 -13.50 32.46
CA ARG A 361 -14.72 -13.45 33.85
C ARG A 361 -14.65 -12.08 34.55
N ASP A 362 -13.84 -11.14 34.06
CA ASP A 362 -13.54 -9.89 34.78
C ASP A 362 -13.89 -8.62 33.98
N VAL A 363 -15.17 -8.46 33.65
CA VAL A 363 -15.68 -7.21 33.07
C VAL A 363 -16.39 -6.41 34.18
N PRO A 364 -15.94 -5.20 34.56
CA PRO A 364 -16.51 -4.42 35.65
C PRO A 364 -17.91 -3.89 35.33
N ASP A 365 -18.72 -3.70 36.38
CA ASP A 365 -20.15 -3.40 36.28
C ASP A 365 -20.47 -1.96 35.82
N GLU A 366 -19.66 -0.92 36.15
CA GLU A 366 -20.09 0.48 35.90
C GLU A 366 -19.00 1.52 35.58
N LEU A 367 -17.88 1.57 36.31
CA LEU A 367 -17.02 2.77 36.29
C LEU A 367 -15.97 2.80 35.16
N TYR A 368 -15.59 1.65 34.60
CA TYR A 368 -14.42 1.51 33.73
C TYR A 368 -14.70 0.62 32.53
N ILE A 369 -13.94 0.81 31.46
CA ILE A 369 -13.97 -0.06 30.28
C ILE A 369 -12.86 -1.09 30.33
N THR A 370 -13.08 -2.18 29.60
CA THR A 370 -12.10 -3.25 29.45
C THR A 370 -11.60 -3.32 28.02
N TYR A 371 -10.29 -3.47 27.86
CA TYR A 371 -9.64 -3.65 26.56
C TYR A 371 -9.21 -5.10 26.41
N GLN A 372 -9.50 -5.69 25.25
CA GLN A 372 -9.05 -7.04 24.89
C GLN A 372 -7.92 -6.94 23.86
N PRO A 373 -6.64 -7.07 24.26
CA PRO A 373 -5.51 -6.87 23.36
C PRO A 373 -5.51 -7.79 22.14
N SER A 374 -6.02 -9.02 22.29
CA SER A 374 -6.08 -9.99 21.18
C SER A 374 -7.01 -9.57 20.04
N THR A 375 -8.02 -8.74 20.32
CA THR A 375 -9.05 -8.34 19.35
C THR A 375 -9.09 -6.85 19.06
N GLY A 376 -8.39 -6.02 19.83
CA GLY A 376 -8.47 -4.56 19.71
C GLY A 376 -9.83 -3.99 20.09
N ARG A 377 -10.58 -4.67 20.97
CA ARG A 377 -11.97 -4.32 21.28
C ARG A 377 -12.18 -3.86 22.71
N TYR A 378 -13.06 -2.89 22.86
CA TYR A 378 -13.51 -2.37 24.13
C TYR A 378 -14.86 -2.95 24.54
N TYR A 379 -14.96 -3.34 25.81
CA TYR A 379 -16.15 -3.95 26.39
C TYR A 379 -16.52 -3.32 27.73
N LYS A 380 -17.80 -3.41 28.07
CA LYS A 380 -18.34 -3.20 29.43
C LYS A 380 -19.28 -4.33 29.80
N ARG A 381 -19.61 -4.45 31.08
CA ARG A 381 -20.66 -5.35 31.53
C ARG A 381 -21.99 -4.63 31.40
N ASP A 382 -22.99 -5.33 30.88
CA ASP A 382 -24.36 -4.84 30.86
C ASP A 382 -24.94 -4.93 32.28
N ILE A 383 -25.48 -3.82 32.79
CA ILE A 383 -25.93 -3.69 34.18
C ILE A 383 -27.13 -4.61 34.45
N VAL A 384 -27.95 -4.90 33.43
CA VAL A 384 -29.21 -5.63 33.56
C VAL A 384 -28.97 -7.13 33.51
N ASN A 385 -28.26 -7.61 32.49
CA ASN A 385 -28.07 -9.05 32.26
C ASN A 385 -26.69 -9.57 32.70
N LYS A 386 -25.80 -8.69 33.17
CA LYS A 386 -24.43 -8.98 33.62
C LYS A 386 -23.54 -9.61 32.54
N LYS A 387 -23.94 -9.56 31.27
CA LYS A 387 -23.14 -10.08 30.14
C LYS A 387 -22.15 -9.03 29.62
N LYS A 388 -21.08 -9.54 29.02
CA LYS A 388 -20.11 -8.73 28.26
C LYS A 388 -20.81 -8.08 27.06
N LYS A 389 -20.70 -6.76 26.94
CA LYS A 389 -21.24 -5.95 25.86
C LYS A 389 -20.10 -5.24 25.13
N TRP A 390 -20.02 -5.45 23.83
CA TRP A 390 -19.09 -4.72 22.96
C TRP A 390 -19.49 -3.24 22.88
N ILE A 391 -18.51 -2.34 22.90
CA ILE A 391 -18.72 -0.89 22.86
C ILE A 391 -18.06 -0.27 21.63
N SER A 392 -16.80 -0.61 21.36
CA SER A 392 -15.99 0.06 20.33
C SER A 392 -14.85 -0.84 19.84
N SER A 393 -14.38 -0.58 18.63
CA SER A 393 -13.04 -0.95 18.16
C SER A 393 -11.97 0.00 18.72
N ASP A 394 -10.69 -0.30 18.48
CA ASP A 394 -9.53 0.54 18.77
C ASP A 394 -9.04 1.36 17.56
N PHE A 395 -9.76 1.31 16.45
CA PHE A 395 -9.45 2.03 15.20
C PHE A 395 -9.79 3.52 15.26
N PHE A 396 -9.59 4.16 16.40
CA PHE A 396 -9.80 5.59 16.56
C PHE A 396 -8.84 6.36 15.65
N PRO A 397 -9.32 7.41 14.95
CA PRO A 397 -8.43 8.32 14.27
C PRO A 397 -7.55 9.04 15.30
N TRP A 398 -6.32 9.35 14.91
CA TRP A 398 -5.44 10.21 15.69
C TRP A 398 -5.94 11.65 15.55
N ASP A 399 -6.67 12.15 16.55
CA ASP A 399 -7.22 13.50 16.56
C ASP A 399 -7.20 14.09 17.98
N LYS A 400 -6.43 15.16 18.18
CA LYS A 400 -6.34 15.87 19.47
C LYS A 400 -7.46 16.89 19.70
N GLY A 401 -8.22 17.27 18.65
CA GLY A 401 -9.31 18.24 18.75
C GLY A 401 -8.89 19.64 19.24
N THR A 402 -7.70 20.13 18.89
CA THR A 402 -7.16 21.42 19.34
C THR A 402 -8.03 22.57 18.82
N PRO A 403 -8.66 23.37 19.71
CA PRO A 403 -9.55 24.44 19.28
C PRO A 403 -8.82 25.52 18.47
N GLY A 404 -9.41 25.93 17.34
CA GLY A 404 -8.91 27.06 16.54
C GLY A 404 -7.66 26.76 15.70
N VAL A 405 -7.28 25.49 15.53
CA VAL A 405 -6.15 25.07 14.69
C VAL A 405 -6.67 24.34 13.45
N GLU A 406 -6.17 24.70 12.27
CA GLU A 406 -6.54 24.05 11.00
C GLU A 406 -6.02 22.60 10.96
N TYR A 407 -6.71 21.70 10.29
CA TYR A 407 -6.26 20.32 10.13
C TYR A 407 -5.32 20.13 8.93
N LEU A 408 -4.33 19.26 9.13
CA LEU A 408 -3.66 18.52 8.06
C LEU A 408 -4.15 17.08 8.15
N GLU A 409 -5.12 16.72 7.30
CA GLU A 409 -5.70 15.38 7.29
C GLU A 409 -4.91 14.44 6.37
N ILE A 410 -4.57 13.26 6.90
CA ILE A 410 -3.97 12.16 6.15
C ILE A 410 -4.82 10.93 6.39
N THR A 411 -5.45 10.44 5.33
CA THR A 411 -6.37 9.30 5.40
C THR A 411 -5.89 8.19 4.48
N GLY A 412 -5.58 7.03 5.07
CA GLY A 412 -5.28 5.81 4.32
C GLY A 412 -6.52 5.30 3.59
N LYS A 413 -6.35 4.82 2.35
CA LYS A 413 -7.43 4.20 1.56
C LYS A 413 -7.76 2.78 2.00
N ASP A 414 -6.91 2.20 2.82
CA ASP A 414 -7.06 0.87 3.35
C ASP A 414 -8.04 0.82 4.53
N GLU A 415 -8.60 -0.36 4.75
CA GLU A 415 -9.63 -0.59 5.75
C GLU A 415 -9.02 -1.20 7.03
N CYS A 416 -9.57 -0.77 8.16
CA CYS A 416 -9.32 -1.39 9.46
C CYS A 416 -10.04 -2.73 9.53
N VAL A 417 -9.28 -3.80 9.75
CA VAL A 417 -9.80 -5.17 9.77
C VAL A 417 -10.06 -5.60 11.22
N PRO A 418 -11.32 -5.69 11.67
CA PRO A 418 -11.63 -6.05 13.04
C PRO A 418 -11.26 -7.50 13.31
N MET A 419 -10.77 -7.77 14.52
CA MET A 419 -10.38 -9.11 14.96
C MET A 419 -11.43 -9.68 15.92
N ALA A 420 -11.85 -10.93 15.73
CA ALA A 420 -12.81 -11.61 16.62
C ALA A 420 -12.51 -13.10 16.77
N PHE A 421 -12.90 -13.69 17.90
CA PHE A 421 -12.93 -15.15 18.02
C PHE A 421 -14.16 -15.69 17.29
N LYS A 422 -13.95 -16.47 16.22
CA LYS A 422 -14.98 -17.17 15.45
C LYS A 422 -14.71 -18.66 15.53
N THR A 423 -15.70 -19.42 15.98
CA THR A 423 -15.56 -20.87 16.25
C THR A 423 -14.30 -21.22 17.06
N GLY A 424 -14.00 -20.43 18.11
CA GLY A 424 -12.84 -20.62 18.98
C GLY A 424 -11.48 -20.14 18.41
N LEU A 425 -11.42 -19.67 17.17
CA LEU A 425 -10.18 -19.18 16.55
C LEU A 425 -10.22 -17.66 16.36
N LEU A 426 -9.12 -16.99 16.72
CA LEU A 426 -8.95 -15.58 16.44
C LEU A 426 -8.88 -15.38 14.92
N THR A 427 -9.83 -14.62 14.38
CA THR A 427 -10.08 -14.50 12.94
C THR A 427 -10.26 -13.02 12.56
N PRO A 428 -9.52 -12.50 11.56
CA PRO A 428 -9.77 -11.19 10.96
C PRO A 428 -11.09 -11.19 10.18
N GLY A 429 -11.93 -10.17 10.39
CA GLY A 429 -13.18 -9.93 9.68
C GLY A 429 -13.00 -9.05 8.45
N TYR A 430 -12.44 -9.61 7.38
CA TYR A 430 -12.33 -8.95 6.07
C TYR A 430 -13.64 -9.08 5.28
N LEU A 431 -14.70 -8.46 5.80
CA LEU A 431 -16.11 -8.67 5.43
C LEU A 431 -16.52 -8.08 4.07
N ALA A 432 -15.69 -8.28 3.04
CA ALA A 432 -15.88 -7.80 1.68
C ALA A 432 -16.73 -8.74 0.79
N GLY A 433 -17.23 -9.86 1.34
CA GLY A 433 -17.89 -10.94 0.60
C GLY A 433 -16.90 -11.82 -0.16
N ALA A 434 -17.22 -13.10 -0.38
CA ALA A 434 -16.37 -13.98 -1.19
C ALA A 434 -16.47 -13.67 -2.69
N VAL A 435 -15.35 -13.78 -3.41
CA VAL A 435 -15.26 -13.61 -4.87
C VAL A 435 -14.85 -14.94 -5.50
N ASN A 436 -15.48 -15.30 -6.61
CA ASN A 436 -15.16 -16.49 -7.41
C ASN A 436 -14.70 -16.06 -8.79
N ILE A 437 -13.49 -16.45 -9.19
CA ILE A 437 -12.86 -16.14 -10.48
C ILE A 437 -12.83 -17.38 -11.39
N ASN A 438 -12.51 -18.55 -10.82
CA ASN A 438 -12.25 -19.79 -11.54
C ASN A 438 -13.40 -20.79 -11.49
N THR A 439 -14.37 -20.57 -10.60
CA THR A 439 -15.53 -21.43 -10.38
C THR A 439 -16.80 -20.63 -10.59
N THR A 440 -17.80 -21.27 -11.19
CA THR A 440 -19.17 -20.77 -11.18
C THR A 440 -19.92 -21.56 -10.12
N LEU A 441 -20.20 -20.95 -8.97
CA LEU A 441 -21.16 -21.52 -8.04
C LEU A 441 -22.53 -21.49 -8.71
N ARG A 442 -22.96 -22.64 -9.24
CA ARG A 442 -24.30 -22.81 -9.80
C ARG A 442 -25.32 -22.69 -8.67
N GLY A 443 -25.82 -21.47 -8.48
CA GLY A 443 -26.82 -21.14 -7.46
C GLY A 443 -27.18 -19.65 -7.39
N ALA A 444 -26.33 -18.75 -7.89
CA ALA A 444 -26.59 -17.32 -7.86
C ALA A 444 -26.56 -16.70 -9.27
N ALA A 445 -27.71 -16.67 -9.93
CA ALA A 445 -27.99 -15.51 -10.78
C ALA A 445 -28.27 -14.35 -9.80
N LYS A 446 -27.30 -13.45 -9.63
CA LYS A 446 -27.58 -12.13 -9.05
C LYS A 446 -28.12 -11.27 -10.20
N GLU A 447 -29.41 -10.97 -10.19
CA GLU A 447 -29.96 -9.81 -10.92
C GLU A 447 -29.44 -8.50 -10.31
#